data_AF-A0A0S2JHR7-F1
#
_entry.id   AF-A0A0S2JHR7-F1
#
_cell.length_a   1.000
_cell.length_b   1.000
_cell.length_c   1.000
_cell.angle_alpha   90.00
_cell.angle_beta   90.00
_cell.angle_gamma   90.00
#
_symmetry.space_group_name_H-M   'P 1'
#
loop_
_entity.id
_entity.type
_entity.pdbx_description
1 polymer ?
#
loop_
_entity_poly.entity_id
_entity_poly.type
_entity_poly.pdbx_seq_one_letter_code
_entity_poly.pdbx_strand_id
1 'polypeptide(L)'
;MPSIIKKTLSKKNATEKLVKKHDKLVHSENMKVNSHVQRECDDWIINTLMLDTIDVPFKYKRKKRYKNLQGQRVNLTYYPESENIAGFNIEVMSVVRIKIS
;
A
#
# COMPACT_ATOMS: atom_id res chain seq x y z
N MET A 1 -33.38 -11.02 26.48
CA MET A 1 -32.98 -9.85 25.66
C MET A 1 -31.51 -9.56 25.95
N PRO A 2 -30.58 -9.67 24.99
CA PRO A 2 -29.17 -9.40 25.27
C PRO A 2 -28.91 -7.90 25.15
N SER A 3 -28.53 -7.29 26.27
CA SER A 3 -28.13 -5.88 26.35
C SER A 3 -26.80 -5.66 25.65
N ILE A 4 -26.82 -4.89 24.56
CA ILE A 4 -25.64 -4.49 23.79
C ILE A 4 -24.86 -3.45 24.60
N ILE A 5 -23.74 -3.87 25.19
CA ILE A 5 -22.77 -2.97 25.83
C ILE A 5 -22.04 -2.22 24.72
N LYS A 6 -22.39 -0.95 24.49
CA LYS A 6 -21.64 -0.03 23.63
C LYS A 6 -20.28 0.26 24.28
N LYS A 7 -19.23 -0.41 23.79
CA LYS A 7 -17.85 -0.20 24.24
C LYS A 7 -17.32 1.14 23.72
N THR A 8 -17.22 2.12 24.60
CA THR A 8 -16.59 3.43 24.33
C THR A 8 -15.08 3.25 24.09
N LEU A 9 -14.58 3.71 22.94
CA LEU A 9 -13.17 3.59 22.56
C LEU A 9 -12.33 4.68 23.26
N SER A 10 -11.48 4.26 24.20
CA SER A 10 -10.43 5.10 24.82
C SER A 10 -9.20 5.26 23.90
N LYS A 11 -8.57 6.44 23.95
CA LYS A 11 -7.43 6.91 23.11
C LYS A 11 -6.22 5.96 23.08
N LYS A 12 -5.96 5.20 24.16
CA LYS A 12 -4.89 4.18 24.23
C LYS A 12 -5.14 2.95 23.34
N ASN A 13 -6.41 2.54 23.16
CA ASN A 13 -6.76 1.40 22.30
C ASN A 13 -6.60 1.74 20.81
N ALA A 14 -6.68 3.01 20.42
CA ALA A 14 -6.50 3.44 19.04
C ALA A 14 -5.02 3.37 18.63
N THR A 15 -4.10 3.80 19.50
CA THR A 15 -2.66 3.73 19.26
C THR A 15 -2.15 2.30 19.24
N GLU A 16 -2.61 1.42 20.14
CA GLU A 16 -2.23 -0.01 20.12
C GLU A 16 -2.79 -0.75 18.91
N LYS A 17 -4.00 -0.40 18.43
CA LYS A 17 -4.54 -0.92 17.17
C LYS A 17 -3.78 -0.42 15.94
N LEU A 18 -3.25 0.80 15.98
CA LEU A 18 -2.38 1.33 14.93
C LEU A 18 -1.04 0.60 14.93
N VAL A 19 -0.38 0.47 16.08
CA VAL A 19 0.90 -0.23 16.21
C VAL A 19 0.80 -1.70 15.80
N LYS A 20 -0.24 -2.43 16.23
CA LYS A 20 -0.49 -3.82 15.77
C LYS A 20 -0.81 -3.95 14.27
N LYS A 21 -1.32 -2.88 13.64
CA LYS A 21 -1.50 -2.82 12.18
C LYS A 21 -0.18 -2.62 11.44
N HIS A 22 0.87 -2.19 12.14
CA HIS A 22 2.12 -1.71 11.56
C HIS A 22 3.31 -2.67 11.78
N ASP A 23 3.14 -3.82 12.43
CA ASP A 23 4.22 -4.81 12.65
C ASP A 23 4.88 -5.30 11.34
N LYS A 24 4.19 -5.18 10.21
CA LYS A 24 4.67 -5.58 8.88
C LYS A 24 5.06 -4.39 7.99
N LEU A 25 5.30 -3.21 8.57
CA LEU A 25 5.70 -2.04 7.79
C LEU A 25 7.13 -2.21 7.31
N VAL A 26 7.30 -2.36 6.01
CA VAL A 26 8.61 -2.51 5.39
C VAL A 26 9.05 -1.17 4.81
N HIS A 27 10.31 -0.83 5.05
CA HIS A 27 10.97 0.28 4.38
C HIS A 27 12.06 -0.24 3.45
N SER A 28 12.07 0.23 2.22
CA SER A 28 13.09 -0.08 1.23
C SER A 28 13.57 1.20 0.58
N GLU A 29 14.88 1.30 0.38
CA GLU A 29 15.53 2.48 -0.18
C GLU A 29 16.19 2.16 -1.52
N ASN A 30 16.33 3.19 -2.35
CA ASN A 30 17.07 3.14 -3.60
C ASN A 30 16.61 2.04 -4.59
N MET A 31 15.31 1.76 -4.61
CA MET A 31 14.72 0.71 -5.45
C MET A 31 14.50 1.23 -6.87
N LYS A 32 15.00 0.52 -7.88
CA LYS A 32 14.81 0.90 -9.29
C LYS A 32 13.46 0.43 -9.81
N VAL A 33 12.69 1.34 -10.40
CA VAL A 33 11.38 1.07 -10.99
C VAL A 33 11.54 0.60 -12.43
N ASN A 34 11.11 -0.63 -12.70
CA ASN A 34 11.08 -1.22 -14.04
C ASN A 34 9.92 -0.68 -14.88
N SER A 35 8.72 -0.63 -14.28
CA SER A 35 7.51 -0.14 -14.94
C SER A 35 6.60 0.60 -13.97
N HIS A 36 5.87 1.59 -14.49
CA HIS A 36 4.86 2.33 -13.74
C HIS A 36 3.59 2.44 -14.58
N VAL A 37 2.53 1.78 -14.13
CA VAL A 37 1.21 1.78 -14.78
C VAL A 37 0.22 2.54 -13.90
N GLN A 38 -0.53 3.46 -14.50
CA GLN A 38 -1.56 4.24 -13.82
C GLN A 38 -2.92 3.98 -14.49
N ARG A 39 -3.87 3.43 -13.73
CA ARG A 39 -5.23 3.13 -14.21
C ARG A 39 -6.26 3.93 -13.42
N GLU A 40 -7.22 4.51 -14.11
CA GLU A 40 -8.39 5.12 -13.50
C GLU A 40 -9.34 4.02 -12.99
N CYS A 41 -9.85 4.21 -11.79
CA CYS A 41 -10.79 3.34 -11.09
C CYS A 41 -11.67 4.23 -10.22
N ASP A 42 -12.88 4.50 -10.69
CA ASP A 42 -13.80 5.46 -10.08
C ASP A 42 -13.11 6.84 -9.89
N ASP A 43 -13.15 7.39 -8.67
CA ASP A 43 -12.51 8.65 -8.29
C ASP A 43 -11.00 8.54 -8.03
N TRP A 44 -10.40 7.36 -8.23
CA TRP A 44 -9.01 7.08 -7.89
C TRP A 44 -8.21 6.63 -9.09
N ILE A 45 -6.93 6.98 -9.07
CA ILE A 45 -5.92 6.45 -9.97
C ILE A 45 -5.07 5.45 -9.19
N ILE A 46 -5.18 4.18 -9.57
CA ILE A 46 -4.38 3.09 -9.05
C ILE A 46 -3.03 3.13 -9.79
N ASN A 47 -1.98 3.41 -9.03
CA ASN A 47 -0.61 3.38 -9.49
C ASN A 47 -0.03 2.01 -9.12
N THR A 48 0.50 1.29 -10.10
CA THR A 48 1.19 0.00 -9.93
C THR A 48 2.63 0.15 -10.38
N LEU A 49 3.58 -0.19 -9.52
CA LEU A 49 5.01 -0.19 -9.80
C LEU A 49 5.52 -1.63 -9.80
N MET A 50 6.35 -1.94 -10.78
CA MET A 50 7.22 -3.13 -10.75
C MET A 50 8.64 -2.66 -10.51
N LEU A 51 9.39 -3.39 -9.69
CA LEU A 51 10.79 -3.09 -9.38
C LEU A 51 11.70 -4.10 -10.07
N ASP A 52 12.94 -3.73 -10.36
CA ASP A 52 13.87 -4.59 -11.12
C ASP A 52 14.21 -5.91 -10.41
N THR A 53 14.17 -5.92 -9.07
CA THR A 53 14.62 -7.06 -8.25
C THR A 53 13.49 -7.78 -7.52
N ILE A 54 12.24 -7.36 -7.71
CA ILE A 54 11.08 -7.86 -6.97
C ILE A 54 9.92 -8.09 -7.95
N ASP A 55 9.46 -9.33 -8.04
CA ASP A 55 8.39 -9.75 -8.95
C ASP A 55 6.97 -9.49 -8.42
N VAL A 56 6.86 -8.86 -7.25
CA VAL A 56 5.58 -8.51 -6.62
C VAL A 56 5.21 -7.06 -6.95
N PRO A 57 3.96 -6.78 -7.38
CA PRO A 57 3.53 -5.43 -7.71
C PRO A 57 3.33 -4.56 -6.47
N PHE A 58 3.79 -3.31 -6.56
CA PHE A 58 3.61 -2.28 -5.55
C PHE A 58 2.48 -1.33 -5.95
N LYS A 59 1.43 -1.24 -5.13
CA LYS A 59 0.22 -0.47 -5.43
C LYS A 59 0.02 0.70 -4.48
N TYR A 60 -0.40 1.84 -5.02
CA TYR A 60 -0.94 2.97 -4.24
C TYR A 60 -2.02 3.71 -5.00
N LYS A 61 -2.88 4.43 -4.28
CA LYS A 61 -3.99 5.20 -4.86
C LYS A 61 -3.73 6.70 -4.74
N ARG A 62 -4.11 7.46 -5.76
CA ARG A 62 -4.12 8.94 -5.75
C ARG A 62 -5.35 9.47 -6.45
N LYS A 63 -5.84 10.66 -6.08
CA LYS A 63 -6.95 11.32 -6.79
C LYS A 63 -6.54 11.98 -8.12
N LYS A 64 -5.23 12.14 -8.34
CA LYS A 64 -4.67 12.78 -9.54
C LYS A 64 -3.53 11.93 -10.08
N ARG A 65 -3.31 11.99 -11.39
CA ARG A 65 -2.20 11.31 -12.07
C ARG A 65 -0.88 11.76 -11.45
N TYR A 66 0.02 10.79 -11.24
CA TYR A 66 1.35 11.07 -10.71
C TYR A 66 2.38 11.13 -11.84
N LYS A 67 3.56 11.69 -11.54
CA LYS A 67 4.70 11.65 -12.46
C LYS A 67 5.05 10.21 -12.81
N ASN A 68 5.52 10.00 -14.04
CA ASN A 68 6.06 8.70 -14.43
C ASN A 68 7.29 8.39 -13.57
N LEU A 69 7.37 7.17 -13.05
CA LEU A 69 8.44 6.71 -12.15
C LEU A 69 9.32 5.66 -12.81
N GLN A 70 8.96 5.18 -14.01
CA GLN A 70 9.76 4.22 -14.75
C GLN A 70 11.19 4.71 -14.94
N GLY A 71 12.16 3.84 -14.67
CA GLY A 71 13.60 4.13 -14.72
C GLY A 71 14.15 4.93 -13.54
N GLN A 72 13.30 5.47 -12.67
CA GLN A 72 13.73 6.23 -11.49
C GLN A 72 14.03 5.31 -10.31
N ARG A 73 14.81 5.82 -9.35
CA ARG A 73 15.05 5.16 -8.06
C ARG A 73 14.17 5.79 -7.00
N VAL A 74 13.52 4.95 -6.21
CA VAL A 74 12.52 5.38 -5.23
C VAL A 74 12.75 4.72 -3.87
N ASN A 75 12.39 5.45 -2.83
CA ASN A 75 12.29 4.94 -1.47
C ASN A 75 10.81 4.67 -1.19
N LEU A 76 10.52 3.48 -0.70
CA LEU A 76 9.19 2.95 -0.49
C LEU A 76 8.97 2.60 0.98
N THR A 77 7.77 2.87 1.46
CA THR A 77 7.28 2.37 2.75
C THR A 77 5.94 1.69 2.48
N TYR A 78 5.83 0.40 2.77
CA TYR A 78 4.71 -0.44 2.32
C TYR A 78 4.39 -1.59 3.27
N TYR A 79 3.24 -2.21 3.05
CA TYR A 79 2.82 -3.45 3.71
C TYR A 79 2.64 -4.57 2.69
N PRO A 80 3.10 -5.79 3.00
CA PRO A 80 2.65 -6.98 2.29
C PRO A 80 1.15 -7.18 2.51
N GLU A 81 0.42 -7.36 1.41
CA GLU A 81 -1.02 -7.57 1.37
C GLU A 81 -1.34 -8.65 0.33
N SER A 82 -2.54 -9.23 0.40
CA SER A 82 -3.01 -10.18 -0.60
C SER A 82 -4.36 -9.70 -1.12
N GLU A 83 -4.47 -9.60 -2.44
CA GLU A 83 -5.71 -9.23 -3.12
C GLU A 83 -6.33 -10.48 -3.75
N ASN A 84 -7.64 -10.66 -3.60
CA ASN A 84 -8.38 -11.69 -4.32
C ASN A 84 -8.87 -11.14 -5.65
N ILE A 85 -8.39 -11.70 -6.76
CA ILE A 85 -8.74 -11.31 -8.12
C ILE A 85 -9.23 -12.55 -8.84
N ALA A 86 -10.50 -12.54 -9.26
CA ALA A 86 -11.15 -13.65 -9.97
C ALA A 86 -11.00 -15.02 -9.27
N GLY A 87 -11.02 -15.04 -7.94
CA GLY A 87 -10.85 -16.27 -7.14
C GLY A 87 -9.40 -16.65 -6.85
N PHE A 88 -8.41 -15.93 -7.40
CA PHE A 88 -7.00 -16.13 -7.11
C PHE A 88 -6.49 -15.11 -6.08
N ASN A 89 -5.74 -15.58 -5.08
CA ASN A 89 -5.04 -14.69 -4.17
C ASN A 89 -3.69 -14.30 -4.76
N ILE A 90 -3.51 -13.00 -5.01
CA ILE A 90 -2.29 -12.42 -5.55
C ILE A 90 -1.62 -11.60 -4.45
N GLU A 91 -0.34 -11.82 -4.24
CA GLU A 91 0.45 -10.99 -3.32
C GLU A 91 0.68 -9.62 -3.95
N VAL A 92 0.49 -8.57 -3.14
CA VAL A 92 0.71 -7.18 -3.54
C VAL A 92 1.35 -6.41 -2.39
N MET A 93 2.10 -5.37 -2.73
CA MET A 93 2.72 -4.49 -1.74
C MET A 93 1.95 -3.17 -1.70
N SER A 94 1.25 -2.92 -0.60
CA SER A 94 0.44 -1.72 -0.39
C SER A 94 1.31 -0.56 0.07
N VAL A 95 1.58 0.39 -0.83
CA VAL A 95 2.52 1.50 -0.60
C VAL A 95 1.82 2.66 0.09
N VAL A 96 2.39 3.06 1.24
CA VAL A 96 1.93 4.22 2.02
C VAL A 96 2.72 5.47 1.66
N ARG A 97 4.03 5.33 1.47
CA ARG A 97 4.92 6.44 1.14
C ARG A 97 5.83 6.07 -0.01
N ILE A 98 5.98 7.02 -0.92
CA ILE A 98 6.93 6.94 -2.03
C ILE A 98 7.66 8.28 -2.17
N LYS A 99 8.98 8.22 -2.28
CA LYS A 99 9.84 9.39 -2.51
C LYS A 99 10.82 9.04 -3.63
N ILE A 100 11.01 9.95 -4.59
CA ILE A 100 12.11 9.81 -5.57
C ILE A 100 13.42 10.12 -4.85
N SER A 101 14.41 9.23 -5.01
CA SER A 101 15.73 9.40 -4.42
C SER A 101 16.55 10.46 -5.13
#